data_AF-A0A0R3QQG9-F1
#
_entry.id   AF-A0A0R3QQG9-F1
#
_cell.length_a   1.000
_cell.length_b   1.000
_cell.length_c   1.000
_cell.angle_alpha   90.00
_cell.angle_beta   90.00
_cell.angle_gamma   90.00
#
_symmetry.space_group_name_H-M   'P 1'
#
loop_
_entity.id
_entity.type
_entity.pdbx_description
1 polymer ?
#
loop_
_entity_poly.entity_id
_entity_poly.type
_entity_poly.pdbx_seq_one_letter_code
_entity_poly.pdbx_strand_id
1 'polypeptide(L)'
;MDFKIGIIGGTGLEDPKIFNNVQEYKVSTPFGSPSDALVEGKVGNTTCILLSRHGREHNVSPTNINYRANLWALMQQGAKVILSTAASGSLKEEVTPGSFVFLDSFIDRTFKREITFHDGKNGHPKGVCHIPMYPAYNEKLRQILISSAEELKYKIFKTGTAICIEGPRYSSRAESEVYRGWNADIINMTVCPEVYLAKELGIPFATTAIVTDYDCWREGEKVSVDLVAQRMQESSDKAKTLFVTAIKKIGAIRWDDEIIMAKKTARAGVMIEEHVNPLISGNQCTTHFKVTSDISIKFMDRIRQKVCILYTNCIKLKDLMDYINKEEHS
;
A
#
# COMPACT_ATOMS: atom_id res chain seq x y z
N MET A 1 -6.10 -24.84 5.79
CA MET A 1 -6.67 -23.76 6.63
C MET A 1 -7.71 -23.08 5.77
N ASP A 2 -8.96 -23.06 6.21
CA ASP A 2 -9.97 -22.23 5.58
C ASP A 2 -9.61 -20.77 5.88
N PHE A 3 -9.23 -20.02 4.85
CA PHE A 3 -8.98 -18.59 4.96
C PHE A 3 -10.02 -17.83 4.15
N LYS A 4 -10.30 -16.59 4.56
CA LYS A 4 -11.24 -15.72 3.86
C LYS A 4 -10.48 -14.75 2.97
N ILE A 5 -11.07 -14.41 1.82
CA ILE A 5 -10.60 -13.32 0.96
C ILE A 5 -11.40 -12.07 1.30
N GLY A 6 -10.73 -11.01 1.74
CA GLY A 6 -11.34 -9.69 1.84
C GLY A 6 -11.42 -9.03 0.46
N ILE A 7 -12.54 -8.36 0.19
CA ILE A 7 -12.77 -7.61 -1.05
C ILE A 7 -13.21 -6.21 -0.65
N ILE A 8 -12.44 -5.21 -1.06
CA ILE A 8 -12.83 -3.81 -0.92
C ILE A 8 -13.27 -3.31 -2.29
N GLY A 9 -14.59 -3.19 -2.46
CA GLY A 9 -15.21 -2.74 -3.69
C GLY A 9 -15.27 -1.21 -3.78
N GLY A 10 -14.99 -0.68 -4.97
CA GLY A 10 -15.67 0.52 -5.49
C GLY A 10 -16.79 0.12 -6.45
N THR A 11 -17.31 1.08 -7.23
CA THR A 11 -18.34 0.84 -8.26
C THR A 11 -18.00 -0.42 -9.10
N GLY A 12 -18.96 -1.34 -9.29
CA GLY A 12 -18.78 -2.56 -10.10
C GLY A 12 -18.39 -3.85 -9.35
N LEU A 13 -17.91 -3.80 -8.09
CA LEU A 13 -17.73 -4.99 -7.22
C LEU A 13 -18.58 -4.96 -5.94
N GLU A 14 -19.46 -3.97 -5.81
CA GLU A 14 -20.33 -3.80 -4.64
C GLU A 14 -21.57 -4.70 -4.69
N ASP A 15 -21.83 -5.39 -5.81
CA ASP A 15 -23.01 -6.25 -5.98
C ASP A 15 -22.87 -7.55 -5.17
N PRO A 16 -23.62 -7.74 -4.07
CA PRO A 16 -23.56 -8.96 -3.25
C PRO A 16 -23.94 -10.22 -4.02
N LYS A 17 -24.61 -10.09 -5.18
CA LYS A 17 -24.99 -11.23 -6.04
C LYS A 17 -23.78 -11.93 -6.65
N ILE A 18 -22.55 -11.47 -6.43
CA ILE A 18 -21.35 -12.26 -6.72
C ILE A 18 -21.23 -13.51 -5.82
N PHE A 19 -21.92 -13.51 -4.67
CA PHE A 19 -21.82 -14.55 -3.67
C PHE A 19 -23.04 -15.44 -3.58
N ASN A 20 -22.79 -16.68 -3.16
CA ASN A 20 -23.80 -17.58 -2.60
C ASN A 20 -23.77 -17.53 -1.06
N ASN A 21 -24.88 -17.89 -0.40
CA ASN A 21 -25.00 -17.97 1.07
C ASN A 21 -24.62 -16.66 1.79
N VAL A 22 -25.21 -15.57 1.33
CA VAL A 22 -24.90 -14.22 1.81
C VAL A 22 -25.33 -14.03 3.25
N GLN A 23 -24.43 -13.51 4.07
CA GLN A 23 -24.65 -13.08 5.45
C GLN A 23 -24.14 -11.63 5.57
N GLU A 24 -24.97 -10.75 6.13
CA GLU A 24 -24.58 -9.37 6.38
C GLU A 24 -24.48 -9.14 7.89
N TYR A 25 -23.39 -8.51 8.33
CA TYR A 25 -23.20 -8.19 9.75
C TYR A 25 -22.38 -6.92 9.96
N LYS A 26 -22.72 -6.20 11.03
CA LYS A 26 -22.01 -4.98 11.44
C LYS A 26 -20.89 -5.33 12.40
N VAL A 27 -19.78 -4.63 12.27
CA VAL A 27 -18.61 -4.78 13.16
C VAL A 27 -18.15 -3.42 13.65
N SER A 28 -17.54 -3.41 14.83
CA SER A 28 -16.87 -2.24 15.39
C SER A 28 -15.39 -2.53 15.53
N THR A 29 -14.55 -1.52 15.34
CA THR A 29 -13.11 -1.63 15.45
C THR A 29 -12.57 -0.60 16.45
N PRO A 30 -11.34 -0.76 16.95
CA PRO A 30 -10.67 0.28 17.75
C PRO A 30 -10.59 1.64 17.01
N PHE A 31 -10.64 1.62 15.68
CA PHE A 31 -10.55 2.80 14.82
C PHE A 31 -11.92 3.38 14.44
N GLY A 32 -13.01 2.91 15.06
CA GLY A 32 -14.38 3.29 14.75
C GLY A 32 -15.08 2.32 13.79
N SER A 33 -16.17 2.78 13.17
CA SER A 33 -16.98 1.98 12.25
C SER A 33 -16.33 1.92 10.86
N PRO A 34 -16.38 0.76 10.18
CA PRO A 34 -16.12 0.67 8.75
C PRO A 34 -17.14 1.48 7.94
N SER A 35 -16.87 1.66 6.65
CA SER A 35 -17.74 2.39 5.72
C SER A 35 -19.16 1.80 5.62
N ASP A 36 -19.32 0.49 5.79
CA ASP A 36 -20.61 -0.20 5.77
C ASP A 36 -20.53 -1.52 6.58
N ALA A 37 -21.65 -2.24 6.66
CA ALA A 37 -21.67 -3.63 7.07
C ALA A 37 -20.79 -4.51 6.17
N LEU A 38 -20.26 -5.58 6.76
CA LEU A 38 -19.54 -6.60 6.01
C LEU A 38 -20.54 -7.60 5.44
N VAL A 39 -20.29 -8.00 4.19
CA VAL A 39 -21.09 -8.99 3.48
C VAL A 39 -20.23 -10.22 3.25
N GLU A 40 -20.47 -11.28 4.01
CA GLU A 40 -19.81 -12.56 3.82
C GLU A 40 -20.61 -13.45 2.86
N GLY A 41 -19.90 -14.20 2.02
CA GLY A 41 -20.50 -15.22 1.18
C GLY A 41 -19.44 -16.08 0.50
N LYS A 42 -19.85 -16.90 -0.47
CA LYS A 42 -18.96 -17.82 -1.17
C LYS A 42 -18.91 -17.59 -2.67
N VAL A 43 -17.69 -17.67 -3.21
CA VAL A 43 -17.43 -17.83 -4.66
C VAL A 43 -16.82 -19.21 -4.88
N GLY A 44 -17.60 -20.13 -5.45
CA GLY A 44 -17.24 -21.55 -5.45
C GLY A 44 -17.11 -22.05 -4.00
N ASN A 45 -15.95 -22.60 -3.64
CA ASN A 45 -15.66 -23.06 -2.28
C ASN A 45 -14.95 -22.02 -1.41
N THR A 46 -14.61 -20.86 -1.96
CA THR A 46 -13.85 -19.83 -1.27
C THR A 46 -14.78 -18.88 -0.53
N THR A 47 -14.57 -18.72 0.78
CA THR A 47 -15.28 -17.72 1.58
C THR A 47 -14.68 -16.33 1.34
N CYS A 48 -15.54 -15.36 1.09
CA CYS A 48 -15.19 -13.98 0.81
C CYS A 48 -15.94 -13.04 1.76
N ILE A 49 -15.32 -11.91 2.08
CA ILE A 49 -15.94 -10.82 2.83
C ILE A 49 -15.84 -9.56 1.97
N LEU A 50 -16.97 -9.03 1.53
CA LEU A 50 -17.08 -7.79 0.79
C LEU A 50 -17.33 -6.61 1.74
N LEU A 51 -16.66 -5.50 1.46
CA LEU A 51 -16.90 -4.21 2.07
C LEU A 51 -16.96 -3.15 0.96
N SER A 52 -18.06 -2.37 0.91
CA SER A 52 -18.12 -1.18 0.04
C SER A 52 -17.25 -0.08 0.63
N ARG A 53 -16.32 0.44 -0.16
CA ARG A 53 -15.39 1.48 0.29
C ARG A 53 -16.09 2.78 0.63
N HIS A 54 -17.10 3.17 -0.15
CA HIS A 54 -17.81 4.44 -0.04
C HIS A 54 -19.15 4.33 0.72
N GLY A 55 -19.44 3.16 1.29
CA GLY A 55 -20.80 2.78 1.71
C GLY A 55 -21.65 2.39 0.50
N ARG A 56 -22.64 1.51 0.68
CA ARG A 56 -23.47 1.00 -0.44
C ARG A 56 -24.25 2.09 -1.19
N GLU A 57 -24.52 3.21 -0.53
CA GLU A 57 -25.17 4.39 -1.09
C GLU A 57 -24.17 5.41 -1.67
N HIS A 58 -22.87 5.07 -1.69
CA HIS A 58 -21.77 5.90 -2.18
C HIS A 58 -21.72 7.30 -1.52
N ASN A 59 -22.02 7.37 -0.22
CA ASN A 59 -22.19 8.63 0.52
C ASN A 59 -20.96 9.05 1.34
N VAL A 60 -19.88 8.25 1.32
CA VAL A 60 -18.61 8.58 1.99
C VAL A 60 -17.57 9.03 0.96
N SER A 61 -17.14 10.30 1.04
CA SER A 61 -16.11 10.83 0.14
C SER A 61 -14.73 10.20 0.38
N PRO A 62 -13.82 10.19 -0.62
CA PRO A 62 -12.50 9.57 -0.50
C PRO A 62 -11.69 9.98 0.73
N THR A 63 -11.73 11.27 1.10
CA THR A 63 -11.05 11.82 2.28
C THR A 63 -11.62 11.29 3.59
N ASN A 64 -12.94 11.06 3.64
CA ASN A 64 -13.67 10.72 4.86
C ASN A 64 -13.82 9.20 5.08
N ILE A 65 -13.31 8.37 4.16
CA ILE A 65 -13.29 6.92 4.34
C ILE A 65 -12.45 6.58 5.57
N ASN A 66 -13.00 5.73 6.45
CA ASN A 66 -12.26 5.18 7.56
C ASN A 66 -11.45 3.95 7.13
N TYR A 67 -10.35 4.19 6.41
CA TYR A 67 -9.50 3.13 5.86
C TYR A 67 -8.97 2.17 6.94
N ARG A 68 -8.65 2.71 8.13
CA ARG A 68 -8.21 1.91 9.27
C ARG A 68 -9.30 0.94 9.73
N ALA A 69 -10.52 1.43 9.97
CA ALA A 69 -11.62 0.56 10.37
C ALA A 69 -11.96 -0.47 9.29
N ASN A 70 -11.92 -0.09 8.00
CA ASN A 70 -12.19 -1.00 6.88
C ASN A 70 -11.24 -2.20 6.88
N LEU A 71 -9.93 -1.93 6.90
CA LEU A 71 -8.92 -2.99 6.85
C LEU A 71 -8.85 -3.79 8.14
N TRP A 72 -8.99 -3.13 9.29
CA TRP A 72 -9.03 -3.80 10.58
C TRP A 72 -10.22 -4.76 10.69
N ALA A 73 -11.39 -4.34 10.22
CA ALA A 73 -12.60 -5.16 10.19
C ALA A 73 -12.38 -6.43 9.36
N LEU A 74 -11.85 -6.31 8.14
CA LEU A 74 -11.54 -7.47 7.30
C LEU A 74 -10.54 -8.43 7.97
N MET A 75 -9.45 -7.89 8.54
CA MET A 75 -8.48 -8.69 9.29
C MET A 75 -9.13 -9.43 10.47
N GLN A 76 -9.91 -8.72 11.30
CA GLN A 76 -10.57 -9.26 12.48
C GLN A 76 -11.54 -10.40 12.11
N GLN A 77 -12.21 -10.29 10.96
CA GLN A 77 -13.12 -11.31 10.46
C GLN A 77 -12.43 -12.49 9.76
N GLY A 78 -11.10 -12.49 9.73
CA GLY A 78 -10.28 -13.61 9.26
C GLY A 78 -9.85 -13.52 7.80
N ALA A 79 -9.97 -12.35 7.15
CA ALA A 79 -9.38 -12.15 5.84
C ALA A 79 -7.85 -12.35 5.93
N LYS A 80 -7.30 -13.21 5.08
CA LYS A 80 -5.85 -13.47 5.00
C LYS A 80 -5.20 -12.93 3.75
N VAL A 81 -6.01 -12.57 2.76
CA VAL A 81 -5.61 -11.83 1.56
C VAL A 81 -6.71 -10.82 1.26
N ILE A 82 -6.36 -9.68 0.71
CA ILE A 82 -7.32 -8.62 0.36
C ILE A 82 -7.12 -8.21 -1.09
N LEU A 83 -8.23 -8.16 -1.83
CA LEU A 83 -8.29 -7.59 -3.16
C LEU A 83 -9.05 -6.27 -3.10
N SER A 84 -8.61 -5.27 -3.86
CA SER A 84 -9.38 -4.04 -3.99
C SER A 84 -9.50 -3.56 -5.43
N THR A 85 -10.53 -2.76 -5.70
CA THR A 85 -10.67 -2.05 -6.98
C THR A 85 -10.60 -0.55 -6.80
N ALA A 86 -10.16 0.15 -7.84
CA ALA A 86 -10.21 1.60 -7.92
C ALA A 86 -10.66 2.03 -9.32
N ALA A 87 -11.72 2.83 -9.44
CA ALA A 87 -11.96 3.60 -10.67
C ALA A 87 -10.81 4.61 -10.83
N SER A 88 -10.31 4.80 -12.04
CA SER A 88 -9.12 5.64 -12.26
C SER A 88 -9.16 6.35 -13.61
N GLY A 89 -8.70 7.58 -13.61
CA GLY A 89 -8.38 8.30 -14.84
C GLY A 89 -7.03 7.86 -15.39
N SER A 90 -6.90 7.79 -16.69
CA SER A 90 -5.64 7.50 -17.38
C SER A 90 -4.80 8.75 -17.53
N LEU A 91 -3.49 8.61 -17.33
CA LEU A 91 -2.49 9.62 -17.61
C LEU A 91 -1.62 9.24 -18.83
N LYS A 92 -2.00 8.20 -19.59
CA LYS A 92 -1.24 7.65 -20.73
C LYS A 92 -2.17 7.39 -21.90
N GLU A 93 -1.77 7.76 -23.12
CA GLU A 93 -2.64 7.61 -24.31
C GLU A 93 -3.04 6.12 -24.53
N GLU A 94 -2.08 5.22 -24.35
CA GLU A 94 -2.23 3.79 -24.57
C GLU A 94 -3.15 3.10 -23.54
N VAL A 95 -3.22 3.65 -22.31
CA VAL A 95 -4.07 3.18 -21.20
C VAL A 95 -5.48 3.74 -21.40
N THR A 96 -6.30 3.01 -22.14
CA THR A 96 -7.64 3.47 -22.56
C THR A 96 -8.71 3.15 -21.52
N PRO A 97 -9.81 3.95 -21.43
CA PRO A 97 -11.02 3.57 -20.71
C PRO A 97 -11.50 2.15 -21.03
N GLY A 98 -12.03 1.45 -20.01
CA GLY A 98 -12.45 0.05 -20.07
C GLY A 98 -11.32 -0.98 -19.96
N SER A 99 -10.05 -0.54 -19.84
CA SER A 99 -8.92 -1.43 -19.54
C SER A 99 -8.73 -1.62 -18.03
N PHE A 100 -8.04 -2.71 -17.68
CA PHE A 100 -7.64 -3.00 -16.30
C PHE A 100 -6.14 -2.77 -16.13
N VAL A 101 -5.76 -2.14 -15.02
CA VAL A 101 -4.34 -1.94 -14.65
C VAL A 101 -4.08 -2.62 -13.31
N PHE A 102 -3.11 -3.53 -13.27
CA PHE A 102 -2.73 -4.23 -12.04
C PHE A 102 -1.56 -3.50 -11.38
N LEU A 103 -1.85 -2.75 -10.32
CA LEU A 103 -0.90 -1.79 -9.76
C LEU A 103 0.29 -2.50 -9.10
N ASP A 104 1.49 -1.98 -9.35
CA ASP A 104 2.75 -2.36 -8.70
C ASP A 104 3.35 -1.23 -7.86
N SER A 105 2.93 0.01 -8.11
CA SER A 105 3.43 1.19 -7.39
C SER A 105 2.36 2.27 -7.20
N PHE A 106 2.68 3.28 -6.43
CA PHE A 106 1.83 4.45 -6.18
C PHE A 106 2.67 5.69 -5.88
N ILE A 107 2.05 6.86 -6.06
CA ILE A 107 2.55 8.16 -5.59
C ILE A 107 1.45 8.77 -4.72
N ASP A 108 1.77 9.13 -3.48
CA ASP A 108 0.79 9.67 -2.54
C ASP A 108 0.74 11.21 -2.61
N ARG A 109 -0.43 11.75 -2.96
CA ARG A 109 -0.76 13.19 -2.93
C ARG A 109 -1.93 13.47 -1.98
N THR A 110 -2.24 12.53 -1.10
CA THR A 110 -3.18 12.70 0.00
C THR A 110 -2.50 13.44 1.16
N PHE A 111 -3.29 14.09 2.02
CA PHE A 111 -2.78 14.94 3.09
C PHE A 111 -3.69 15.06 4.32
N LYS A 112 -4.93 14.56 4.28
CA LYS A 112 -5.90 14.67 5.40
C LYS A 112 -6.18 13.36 6.13
N ARG A 113 -5.57 12.26 5.71
CA ARG A 113 -6.00 10.91 6.05
C ARG A 113 -5.21 10.36 7.24
N GLU A 114 -5.84 9.47 7.99
CA GLU A 114 -5.16 8.69 9.03
C GLU A 114 -4.40 7.53 8.37
N ILE A 115 -3.06 7.57 8.43
CA ILE A 115 -2.17 6.77 7.58
C ILE A 115 -1.50 5.58 8.29
N THR A 116 -1.72 5.39 9.59
CA THR A 116 -1.12 4.29 10.35
C THR A 116 -2.04 3.79 11.46
N PHE A 117 -1.93 2.51 11.80
CA PHE A 117 -2.53 1.96 13.02
C PHE A 117 -1.73 2.32 14.28
N HIS A 118 -0.45 2.66 14.13
CA HIS A 118 0.49 2.96 15.21
C HIS A 118 0.55 4.47 15.49
N ASP A 119 -0.60 5.06 15.84
CA ASP A 119 -0.77 6.51 16.00
C ASP A 119 -0.51 7.03 17.43
N GLY A 120 -0.11 6.14 18.36
CA GLY A 120 0.18 6.48 19.74
C GLY A 120 -1.04 6.70 20.63
N LYS A 121 -2.27 6.52 20.13
CA LYS A 121 -3.48 6.66 20.95
C LYS A 121 -3.72 5.43 21.83
N ASN A 122 -4.34 5.65 22.99
CA ASN A 122 -4.69 4.56 23.91
C ASN A 122 -5.69 3.60 23.24
N GLY A 123 -5.43 2.29 23.38
CA GLY A 123 -6.25 1.24 22.77
C GLY A 123 -5.87 0.90 21.32
N HIS A 124 -4.95 1.64 20.70
CA HIS A 124 -4.38 1.31 19.39
C HIS A 124 -3.07 0.52 19.51
N PRO A 125 -2.61 -0.14 18.43
CA PRO A 125 -1.30 -0.78 18.38
C PRO A 125 -0.17 0.14 18.85
N LYS A 126 0.68 -0.39 19.73
CA LYS A 126 1.81 0.34 20.31
C LYS A 126 2.99 0.44 19.35
N GLY A 127 3.89 1.38 19.64
CA GLY A 127 5.15 1.56 18.92
C GLY A 127 5.05 2.56 17.78
N VAL A 128 6.17 2.77 17.09
CA VAL A 128 6.27 3.60 15.87
C VAL A 128 6.46 2.67 14.68
N CYS A 129 5.59 2.77 13.67
CA CYS A 129 5.68 1.95 12.47
C CYS A 129 6.34 2.71 11.31
N HIS A 130 7.42 2.13 10.77
CA HIS A 130 8.08 2.54 9.54
C HIS A 130 8.00 1.39 8.53
N ILE A 131 6.81 1.18 7.97
CA ILE A 131 6.56 0.07 7.05
C ILE A 131 7.31 0.27 5.71
N PRO A 132 8.19 -0.66 5.28
CA PRO A 132 8.81 -0.56 3.97
C PRO A 132 7.78 -0.77 2.86
N MET A 133 7.71 0.14 1.90
CA MET A 133 6.69 0.09 0.83
C MET A 133 7.12 -0.56 -0.47
N TYR A 134 8.38 -1.00 -0.63
CA TYR A 134 8.77 -1.82 -1.77
C TYR A 134 8.85 -3.31 -1.39
N PRO A 135 8.23 -4.23 -2.15
CA PRO A 135 7.18 -3.99 -3.17
C PRO A 135 5.86 -3.54 -2.52
N ALA A 136 5.08 -2.67 -3.16
CA ALA A 136 3.88 -2.07 -2.53
C ALA A 136 2.72 -3.07 -2.42
N TYR A 137 2.59 -3.91 -3.44
CA TYR A 137 1.52 -4.89 -3.58
C TYR A 137 2.12 -6.30 -3.58
N ASN A 138 1.31 -7.31 -3.22
CA ASN A 138 1.75 -8.70 -3.21
C ASN A 138 1.83 -9.26 -4.63
N GLU A 139 3.03 -9.65 -5.06
CA GLU A 139 3.28 -10.08 -6.44
C GLU A 139 2.50 -11.34 -6.83
N LYS A 140 2.36 -12.30 -5.92
CA LYS A 140 1.61 -13.53 -6.19
C LYS A 140 0.13 -13.24 -6.46
N LEU A 141 -0.50 -12.35 -5.68
CA LEU A 141 -1.88 -11.90 -5.94
C LEU A 141 -2.00 -11.20 -7.29
N ARG A 142 -1.06 -10.30 -7.61
CA ARG A 142 -1.03 -9.59 -8.90
C ARG A 142 -0.97 -10.57 -10.07
N GLN A 143 -0.09 -11.57 -10.01
CA GLN A 143 0.05 -12.55 -11.09
C GLN A 143 -1.21 -13.41 -11.28
N ILE A 144 -1.92 -13.74 -10.21
CA ILE A 144 -3.20 -14.46 -10.32
C ILE A 144 -4.27 -13.58 -10.98
N LEU A 145 -4.32 -12.29 -10.64
CA LEU A 145 -5.24 -11.34 -11.29
C LEU A 145 -4.89 -11.14 -12.77
N ILE A 146 -3.61 -10.92 -13.09
CA ILE A 146 -3.09 -10.76 -14.47
C ILE A 146 -3.46 -11.98 -15.31
N SER A 147 -3.06 -13.18 -14.87
CA SER A 147 -3.34 -14.42 -15.62
C SER A 147 -4.83 -14.72 -15.76
N SER A 148 -5.66 -14.31 -14.80
CA SER A 148 -7.12 -14.41 -14.90
C SER A 148 -7.69 -13.49 -15.97
N ALA A 149 -7.15 -12.26 -16.09
CA ALA A 149 -7.60 -11.34 -17.13
C ALA A 149 -7.09 -11.71 -18.53
N GLU A 150 -5.89 -12.31 -18.62
CA GLU A 150 -5.36 -12.88 -19.88
C GLU A 150 -6.23 -14.03 -20.39
N GLU A 151 -6.63 -14.95 -19.51
CA GLU A 151 -7.57 -16.04 -19.83
C GLU A 151 -8.90 -15.50 -20.38
N LEU A 152 -9.39 -14.41 -19.80
CA LEU A 152 -10.62 -13.72 -20.22
C LEU A 152 -10.42 -12.83 -21.46
N LYS A 153 -9.18 -12.72 -21.99
CA LYS A 153 -8.82 -11.91 -23.14
C LYS A 153 -9.19 -10.43 -22.99
N TYR A 154 -9.09 -9.90 -21.77
CA TYR A 154 -9.33 -8.48 -21.51
C TYR A 154 -8.12 -7.62 -21.89
N LYS A 155 -8.36 -6.36 -22.25
CA LYS A 155 -7.28 -5.37 -22.41
C LYS A 155 -6.73 -5.02 -21.03
N ILE A 156 -5.45 -5.31 -20.81
CA ILE A 156 -4.82 -5.14 -19.50
C ILE A 156 -3.45 -4.46 -19.58
N PHE A 157 -3.06 -3.86 -18.47
CA PHE A 157 -1.71 -3.39 -18.19
C PHE A 157 -1.20 -4.11 -16.95
N LYS A 158 -0.08 -4.83 -17.12
CA LYS A 158 0.47 -5.73 -16.08
C LYS A 158 1.16 -4.99 -14.95
N THR A 159 1.42 -3.70 -15.11
CA THR A 159 2.06 -2.78 -14.17
C THR A 159 1.39 -1.42 -14.30
N GLY A 160 1.52 -0.57 -13.29
CA GLY A 160 1.01 0.78 -13.29
C GLY A 160 1.25 1.49 -11.97
N THR A 161 1.81 2.69 -12.05
CA THR A 161 1.97 3.62 -10.93
C THR A 161 0.75 4.52 -10.82
N ALA A 162 0.01 4.39 -9.72
CA ALA A 162 -1.15 5.23 -9.45
C ALA A 162 -0.78 6.50 -8.65
N ILE A 163 -1.09 7.69 -9.16
CA ILE A 163 -1.10 8.91 -8.35
C ILE A 163 -2.42 8.96 -7.56
N CYS A 164 -2.34 8.98 -6.23
CA CYS A 164 -3.50 9.07 -5.35
C CYS A 164 -3.67 10.51 -4.86
N ILE A 165 -4.65 11.24 -5.39
CA ILE A 165 -4.95 12.61 -4.94
C ILE A 165 -5.95 12.61 -3.78
N GLU A 166 -6.00 13.70 -3.02
CA GLU A 166 -6.93 13.82 -1.89
C GLU A 166 -8.40 13.81 -2.31
N GLY A 167 -8.75 14.51 -3.39
CA GLY A 167 -10.14 14.76 -3.77
C GLY A 167 -10.83 15.78 -2.84
N PRO A 168 -12.18 15.89 -2.88
CA PRO A 168 -13.09 15.18 -3.78
C PRO A 168 -13.14 15.77 -5.20
N ARG A 169 -12.50 16.93 -5.43
CA ARG A 169 -12.38 17.50 -6.78
C ARG A 169 -11.49 16.61 -7.66
N TYR A 170 -11.81 16.56 -8.95
CA TYR A 170 -10.86 16.12 -9.96
C TYR A 170 -9.68 17.10 -10.09
N SER A 171 -8.66 16.68 -10.82
CA SER A 171 -7.49 17.50 -11.08
C SER A 171 -7.81 18.68 -12.01
N SER A 172 -7.06 19.76 -11.83
CA SER A 172 -6.90 20.76 -12.90
C SER A 172 -5.98 20.20 -13.99
N ARG A 173 -6.04 20.75 -15.20
CA ARG A 173 -5.17 20.31 -16.31
C ARG A 173 -3.69 20.45 -15.97
N ALA A 174 -3.30 21.52 -15.27
CA ALA A 174 -1.91 21.71 -14.84
C ALA A 174 -1.45 20.60 -13.89
N GLU A 175 -2.30 20.17 -12.95
CA GLU A 175 -1.99 19.03 -12.09
C GLU A 175 -1.86 17.73 -12.89
N SER A 176 -2.78 17.49 -13.83
CA SER A 176 -2.75 16.32 -14.70
C SER A 176 -1.44 16.20 -15.49
N GLU A 177 -0.99 17.31 -16.10
CA GLU A 177 0.28 17.36 -16.82
C GLU A 177 1.51 17.21 -15.90
N VAL A 178 1.45 17.73 -14.68
CA VAL A 178 2.52 17.49 -13.68
C VAL A 178 2.62 15.99 -13.37
N TYR A 179 1.50 15.31 -13.13
CA TYR A 179 1.50 13.88 -12.81
C TYR A 179 1.96 13.03 -13.99
N ARG A 180 1.64 13.43 -15.22
CA ARG A 180 2.21 12.85 -16.45
C ARG A 180 3.72 13.05 -16.54
N GLY A 181 4.20 14.25 -16.20
CA GLY A 181 5.63 14.56 -16.12
C GLY A 181 6.36 13.73 -15.06
N TRP A 182 5.68 13.31 -14.00
CA TRP A 182 6.19 12.35 -13.01
C TRP A 182 6.12 10.89 -13.45
N ASN A 183 5.64 10.65 -14.67
CA ASN A 183 5.45 9.33 -15.25
C ASN A 183 4.45 8.45 -14.46
N ALA A 184 3.44 9.06 -13.82
CA ALA A 184 2.30 8.31 -13.32
C ALA A 184 1.46 7.76 -14.49
N ASP A 185 0.90 6.57 -14.32
CA ASP A 185 0.14 5.88 -15.37
C ASP A 185 -1.36 6.16 -15.27
N ILE A 186 -1.85 6.23 -14.04
CA ILE A 186 -3.26 6.47 -13.72
C ILE A 186 -3.40 7.34 -12.48
N ILE A 187 -4.56 7.96 -12.32
CA ILE A 187 -4.95 8.80 -11.18
C ILE A 187 -6.21 8.27 -10.49
N ASN A 188 -6.21 8.24 -9.16
CA ASN A 188 -7.41 7.96 -8.37
C ASN A 188 -7.37 8.68 -7.02
N MET A 189 -8.30 8.33 -6.13
CA MET A 189 -8.45 8.97 -4.83
C MET A 189 -8.41 8.00 -3.64
N THR A 190 -8.15 6.70 -3.82
CA THR A 190 -8.44 5.69 -2.77
C THR A 190 -7.34 4.67 -2.52
N VAL A 191 -6.33 4.54 -3.38
CA VAL A 191 -5.28 3.52 -3.15
C VAL A 191 -4.41 3.80 -1.94
N CYS A 192 -4.22 5.08 -1.59
CA CYS A 192 -3.60 5.52 -0.34
C CYS A 192 -4.69 6.02 0.61
N PRO A 193 -4.73 5.66 1.90
CA PRO A 193 -3.76 4.86 2.65
C PRO A 193 -3.98 3.33 2.59
N GLU A 194 -4.94 2.86 1.81
CA GLU A 194 -5.37 1.45 1.81
C GLU A 194 -4.20 0.46 1.61
N VAL A 195 -3.30 0.74 0.66
CA VAL A 195 -2.16 -0.13 0.33
C VAL A 195 -1.18 -0.29 1.49
N TYR A 196 -0.79 0.79 2.16
CA TYR A 196 0.21 0.72 3.23
C TYR A 196 -0.40 0.28 4.56
N LEU A 197 -1.68 0.60 4.84
CA LEU A 197 -2.39 0.05 5.98
C LEU A 197 -2.55 -1.48 5.85
N ALA A 198 -2.89 -2.01 4.67
CA ALA A 198 -2.97 -3.45 4.47
C ALA A 198 -1.60 -4.13 4.74
N LYS A 199 -0.52 -3.43 4.40
CA LYS A 199 0.84 -3.88 4.65
C LYS A 199 1.23 -3.83 6.13
N GLU A 200 0.81 -2.80 6.88
CA GLU A 200 0.94 -2.77 8.35
C GLU A 200 0.21 -3.94 9.04
N LEU A 201 -0.89 -4.43 8.49
CA LEU A 201 -1.59 -5.61 9.01
C LEU A 201 -0.90 -6.95 8.64
N GLY A 202 0.14 -6.92 7.81
CA GLY A 202 0.80 -8.13 7.32
C GLY A 202 -0.12 -8.99 6.46
N ILE A 203 -1.01 -8.37 5.68
CA ILE A 203 -1.95 -9.06 4.80
C ILE A 203 -1.52 -8.86 3.34
N PRO A 204 -1.30 -9.94 2.57
CA PRO A 204 -1.16 -9.86 1.12
C PRO A 204 -2.30 -9.05 0.48
N PHE A 205 -1.93 -8.00 -0.25
CA PHE A 205 -2.86 -7.02 -0.80
C PHE A 205 -2.56 -6.72 -2.27
N ALA A 206 -3.59 -6.58 -3.11
CA ALA A 206 -3.46 -6.16 -4.50
C ALA A 206 -4.65 -5.31 -4.94
N THR A 207 -4.38 -4.29 -5.75
CA THR A 207 -5.40 -3.42 -6.35
C THR A 207 -5.48 -3.61 -7.85
N THR A 208 -6.69 -3.76 -8.37
CA THR A 208 -7.00 -3.69 -9.80
C THR A 208 -7.67 -2.35 -10.10
N ALA A 209 -7.01 -1.49 -10.87
CA ALA A 209 -7.61 -0.26 -11.34
C ALA A 209 -8.44 -0.50 -12.60
N ILE A 210 -9.57 0.20 -12.69
CA ILE A 210 -10.52 0.16 -13.82
C ILE A 210 -10.50 1.55 -14.43
N VAL A 211 -10.00 1.65 -15.66
CA VAL A 211 -9.80 2.95 -16.31
C VAL A 211 -11.13 3.48 -16.82
N THR A 212 -11.52 4.68 -16.44
CA THR A 212 -12.83 5.27 -16.77
C THR A 212 -12.76 6.45 -17.73
N ASP A 213 -11.66 7.18 -17.71
CA ASP A 213 -11.50 8.46 -18.39
C ASP A 213 -10.01 8.75 -18.62
N TYR A 214 -9.69 9.87 -19.28
CA TYR A 214 -8.32 10.38 -19.45
C TYR A 214 -8.06 11.60 -18.54
N ASP A 215 -8.70 11.66 -17.37
CA ASP A 215 -8.65 12.81 -16.46
C ASP A 215 -9.02 14.11 -17.18
N CYS A 216 -8.07 15.03 -17.35
CA CYS A 216 -8.29 16.28 -18.08
C CYS A 216 -7.08 16.76 -18.91
N TRP A 217 -6.09 15.90 -19.17
CA TRP A 217 -4.93 16.24 -20.00
C TRP A 217 -5.21 16.15 -21.50
N ARG A 218 -6.06 15.19 -21.89
CA ARG A 218 -6.39 14.91 -23.30
C ARG A 218 -7.38 15.95 -23.82
N GLU A 219 -7.09 16.53 -24.98
CA GLU A 219 -7.99 17.51 -25.58
C GLU A 219 -9.34 16.89 -25.95
N GLY A 220 -10.43 17.63 -25.71
CA GLY A 220 -11.79 17.18 -25.98
C GLY A 220 -12.37 16.24 -24.91
N GLU A 221 -11.57 15.76 -23.96
CA GLU A 221 -12.05 14.92 -22.85
C GLU A 221 -11.94 15.63 -21.50
N LYS A 222 -13.00 15.51 -20.70
CA LYS A 222 -13.06 16.02 -19.33
C LYS A 222 -13.80 15.00 -18.49
N VAL A 223 -13.14 14.54 -17.42
CA VAL A 223 -13.78 13.68 -16.44
C VAL A 223 -14.99 14.37 -15.80
N SER A 224 -16.06 13.60 -15.62
CA SER A 224 -17.27 13.97 -14.88
C SER A 224 -17.80 12.76 -14.14
N VAL A 225 -18.64 13.00 -13.13
CA VAL A 225 -19.28 11.91 -12.37
C VAL A 225 -20.11 11.01 -13.29
N ASP A 226 -20.87 11.60 -14.22
CA ASP A 226 -21.72 10.86 -15.15
C ASP A 226 -20.89 9.97 -16.09
N LEU A 227 -19.77 10.49 -16.62
CA LEU A 227 -18.87 9.72 -17.47
C LEU A 227 -18.28 8.53 -16.71
N VAL A 228 -17.80 8.76 -15.48
CA VAL A 228 -17.26 7.70 -14.63
C VAL A 228 -18.33 6.66 -14.32
N ALA A 229 -19.54 7.08 -13.92
CA ALA A 229 -20.64 6.18 -13.61
C ALA A 229 -21.02 5.31 -14.82
N GLN A 230 -21.16 5.91 -16.00
CA GLN A 230 -21.45 5.19 -17.24
C GLN A 230 -20.36 4.13 -17.54
N ARG A 231 -19.08 4.53 -17.51
CA ARG A 231 -17.96 3.64 -17.84
C ARG A 231 -17.77 2.51 -16.83
N MET A 232 -18.06 2.79 -15.57
CA MET A 232 -18.08 1.77 -14.53
C MET A 232 -19.23 0.78 -14.73
N GLN A 233 -20.41 1.24 -15.14
CA GLN A 233 -21.52 0.35 -15.49
C GLN A 233 -21.15 -0.57 -16.65
N GLU A 234 -20.54 -0.04 -17.72
CA GLU A 234 -20.06 -0.80 -18.88
C GLU A 234 -18.96 -1.83 -18.52
N SER A 235 -18.17 -1.55 -17.47
CA SER A 235 -17.04 -2.39 -17.05
C SER A 235 -17.37 -3.34 -15.90
N SER A 236 -18.52 -3.17 -15.25
CA SER A 236 -18.91 -3.90 -14.03
C SER A 236 -18.95 -5.41 -14.23
N ASP A 237 -19.60 -5.90 -15.29
CA ASP A 237 -19.68 -7.33 -15.60
C ASP A 237 -18.32 -7.95 -15.89
N LYS A 238 -17.43 -7.20 -16.56
CA LYS A 238 -16.05 -7.65 -16.82
C LYS A 238 -15.28 -7.75 -15.51
N ALA A 239 -15.37 -6.73 -14.65
CA ALA A 239 -14.72 -6.71 -13.35
C ALA A 239 -15.23 -7.86 -12.45
N LYS A 240 -16.54 -8.07 -12.39
CA LYS A 240 -17.17 -9.19 -11.67
C LYS A 240 -16.65 -10.54 -12.16
N THR A 241 -16.62 -10.75 -13.47
CA THR A 241 -16.12 -11.99 -14.07
C THR A 241 -14.64 -12.21 -13.74
N LEU A 242 -13.81 -11.17 -13.87
CA LEU A 242 -12.40 -11.22 -13.52
C LEU A 242 -12.18 -11.65 -12.06
N PHE A 243 -12.88 -10.98 -11.13
CA PHE A 243 -12.71 -11.26 -9.70
C PHE A 243 -13.22 -12.64 -9.32
N VAL A 244 -14.36 -13.09 -9.87
CA VAL A 244 -14.84 -14.45 -9.65
C VAL A 244 -13.82 -15.49 -10.12
N THR A 245 -13.21 -15.30 -11.30
CA THR A 245 -12.15 -16.18 -11.81
C THR A 245 -10.92 -16.16 -10.90
N ALA A 246 -10.44 -14.97 -10.52
CA ALA A 246 -9.27 -14.81 -9.67
C ALA A 246 -9.49 -15.40 -8.26
N ILE A 247 -10.65 -15.17 -7.64
CA ILE A 247 -11.02 -15.69 -6.32
C ILE A 247 -10.99 -17.24 -6.29
N LYS A 248 -11.48 -17.89 -7.35
CA LYS A 248 -11.41 -19.35 -7.47
C LYS A 248 -9.95 -19.84 -7.49
N LYS A 249 -9.08 -19.17 -8.26
CA LYS A 249 -7.64 -19.50 -8.31
C LYS A 249 -6.93 -19.24 -6.98
N ILE A 250 -7.22 -18.11 -6.33
CA ILE A 250 -6.65 -17.74 -5.02
C ILE A 250 -7.04 -18.76 -3.95
N GLY A 251 -8.31 -19.16 -3.91
CA GLY A 251 -8.80 -20.15 -2.93
C GLY A 251 -8.35 -21.59 -3.20
N ALA A 252 -7.85 -21.90 -4.40
CA ALA A 252 -7.36 -23.22 -4.76
C ALA A 252 -5.91 -23.48 -4.32
N ILE A 253 -5.19 -22.47 -3.81
CA ILE A 253 -3.78 -22.58 -3.44
C ILE A 253 -3.51 -22.17 -2.00
N ARG A 254 -2.35 -22.58 -1.49
CA ARG A 254 -1.87 -22.21 -0.15
C ARG A 254 -1.17 -20.84 -0.14
N TRP A 255 -1.39 -20.13 0.96
CA TRP A 255 -0.88 -18.76 1.20
C TRP A 255 -0.01 -18.65 2.45
N ASP A 256 0.27 -19.76 3.13
CA ASP A 256 0.96 -19.78 4.42
C ASP A 256 2.28 -18.98 4.37
N ASP A 257 3.15 -19.26 3.39
CA ASP A 257 4.45 -18.60 3.26
C ASP A 257 4.33 -17.10 2.97
N GLU A 258 3.39 -16.70 2.10
CA GLU A 258 3.12 -15.30 1.77
C GLU A 258 2.64 -14.51 2.99
N ILE A 259 1.73 -15.12 3.77
CA ILE A 259 1.18 -14.51 4.98
C ILE A 259 2.26 -14.43 6.07
N ILE A 260 3.09 -15.46 6.23
CA ILE A 260 4.20 -15.47 7.18
C ILE A 260 5.20 -14.35 6.82
N MET A 261 5.56 -14.23 5.54
CA MET A 261 6.47 -13.20 5.08
C MET A 261 5.88 -11.80 5.29
N ALA A 262 4.62 -11.58 4.91
CA ALA A 262 3.94 -10.29 5.10
C ALA A 262 3.89 -9.89 6.58
N LYS A 263 3.58 -10.82 7.48
CA LYS A 263 3.60 -10.58 8.93
C LYS A 263 5.00 -10.29 9.47
N LYS A 264 6.03 -10.97 8.95
CA LYS A 264 7.42 -10.71 9.32
C LYS A 264 7.83 -9.30 8.94
N THR A 265 7.50 -8.86 7.72
CA THR A 265 7.73 -7.48 7.26
C THR A 265 6.99 -6.47 8.11
N ALA A 266 5.69 -6.68 8.37
CA ALA A 266 4.88 -5.81 9.21
C ALA A 266 5.48 -5.67 10.61
N ARG A 267 5.83 -6.80 11.24
CA ARG A 267 6.43 -6.80 12.59
C ARG A 267 7.78 -6.09 12.63
N ALA A 268 8.63 -6.31 11.62
CA ALA A 268 9.94 -5.66 11.51
C ALA A 268 9.84 -4.14 11.30
N GLY A 269 8.70 -3.65 10.78
CA GLY A 269 8.45 -2.21 10.64
C GLY A 269 8.12 -1.50 11.95
N VAL A 270 7.85 -2.21 13.06
CA VAL A 270 7.38 -1.60 14.31
C VAL A 270 8.48 -1.53 15.35
N MET A 271 8.84 -0.32 15.75
CA MET A 271 9.69 -0.05 16.90
C MET A 271 8.85 0.02 18.18
N ILE A 272 9.10 -0.87 19.13
CA ILE A 272 8.54 -0.81 20.51
C ILE A 272 9.63 -0.41 21.51
N GLU A 273 9.25 0.11 22.69
CA GLU A 273 10.18 0.66 23.70
C GLU A 273 11.37 -0.25 24.04
N GLU A 274 11.20 -1.57 24.02
CA GLU A 274 12.28 -2.55 24.22
C GLU A 274 13.44 -2.40 23.21
N HIS A 275 13.17 -1.90 22.01
CA HIS A 275 14.18 -1.63 20.97
C HIS A 275 14.89 -0.27 21.17
N VAL A 276 14.29 0.65 21.92
CA VAL A 276 14.80 2.02 22.14
C VAL A 276 15.65 2.10 23.41
N ASN A 277 15.31 1.28 24.42
CA ASN A 277 16.00 1.26 25.70
C ASN A 277 17.44 0.70 25.76
N PRO A 278 18.01 -0.02 24.77
CA PRO A 278 19.43 -0.42 24.87
C PRO A 278 20.40 0.77 24.88
N LEU A 279 19.96 1.94 24.41
CA LEU A 279 20.79 3.15 24.31
C LEU A 279 20.53 4.17 25.43
N ILE A 280 19.44 4.04 26.18
CA ILE A 280 19.03 5.00 27.23
C ILE A 280 19.08 4.36 28.63
N SER A 281 18.94 3.04 28.75
CA SER A 281 19.29 2.36 30.01
C SER A 281 20.80 2.27 30.11
N GLY A 282 21.40 3.19 30.86
CA GLY A 282 22.81 3.18 31.27
C GLY A 282 23.15 1.98 32.15
N ASN A 283 23.02 0.77 31.64
CA ASN A 283 23.76 -0.37 32.15
C ASN A 283 25.13 -0.31 31.50
N GLN A 284 26.10 0.19 32.26
CA GLN A 284 27.49 -0.19 32.11
C GLN A 284 27.54 -1.71 32.05
N CYS A 285 27.60 -2.27 30.84
CA CYS A 285 28.08 -3.62 30.65
C CYS A 285 29.57 -3.56 30.98
N THR A 286 29.91 -3.80 32.24
CA THR A 286 31.29 -4.04 32.70
C THR A 286 31.75 -5.41 32.21
N THR A 287 31.73 -5.64 30.90
CA THR A 287 32.63 -6.62 30.31
C THR A 287 34.03 -6.08 30.53
N HIS A 288 34.75 -6.69 31.47
CA HIS A 288 36.17 -6.50 31.70
C HIS A 288 36.95 -6.88 30.42
N PHE A 289 37.02 -5.95 29.47
CA PHE A 289 38.18 -5.85 28.61
C PHE A 289 39.18 -5.00 29.37
N LYS A 290 40.29 -5.64 29.77
CA LYS A 290 41.51 -4.93 30.17
C LYS A 290 41.95 -4.09 28.96
N VAL A 291 41.48 -2.86 28.89
CA VAL A 291 42.10 -1.83 28.07
C VAL A 291 43.28 -1.33 28.90
N THR A 292 44.48 -1.74 28.51
CA THR A 292 45.70 -1.07 28.94
C THR A 292 45.57 0.41 28.57
N SER A 293 45.50 1.24 29.60
CA SER A 293 45.57 2.69 29.53
C SER A 293 46.80 3.11 28.72
N ASP A 294 46.58 3.90 27.66
CA ASP A 294 47.37 5.10 27.31
C ASP A 294 47.26 5.58 25.85
N ILE A 295 46.53 4.88 24.96
CA ILE A 295 46.54 5.24 23.52
C ILE A 295 45.24 5.93 23.03
N SER A 296 44.12 5.86 23.76
CA SER A 296 42.81 6.24 23.20
C SER A 296 42.42 7.72 23.29
N ILE A 297 43.05 8.55 24.14
CA ILE A 297 42.64 9.96 24.28
C ILE A 297 43.35 10.86 23.24
N LYS A 298 44.63 10.61 22.94
CA LYS A 298 45.38 11.41 21.94
C LYS A 298 44.94 11.13 20.49
N PHE A 299 44.39 9.95 20.21
CA PHE A 299 43.93 9.58 18.87
C PHE A 299 42.59 10.25 18.51
N MET A 300 41.65 10.30 19.46
CA MET A 300 40.32 10.89 19.24
C MET A 300 40.35 12.42 19.16
N ASP A 301 41.23 13.09 19.91
CA ASP A 301 41.39 14.55 19.82
C ASP A 301 42.08 15.00 18.51
N ARG A 302 42.99 14.20 17.96
CA ARG A 302 43.61 14.47 16.65
C ARG A 302 42.63 14.30 15.48
N ILE A 303 41.71 13.34 15.57
CA ILE A 303 40.67 13.14 14.56
C ILE A 303 39.65 14.29 14.62
N ARG A 304 39.24 14.73 15.82
CA ARG A 304 38.32 15.87 15.99
C ARG A 304 38.87 17.18 15.43
N GLN A 305 40.15 17.50 15.64
CA GLN A 305 40.74 18.72 15.07
C GLN A 305 40.95 18.66 13.55
N LYS A 306 41.20 17.47 12.97
CA LYS A 306 41.41 17.33 11.52
C LYS A 306 40.12 17.24 10.70
N VAL A 307 39.02 16.73 11.28
CA VAL A 307 37.71 16.69 10.61
C VAL A 307 37.10 18.08 10.44
N CYS A 308 37.42 19.04 11.31
CA CYS A 308 36.99 20.44 11.14
C CYS A 308 37.66 21.17 9.96
N ILE A 309 38.79 20.69 9.43
CA ILE A 309 39.50 21.34 8.31
C ILE A 309 38.95 20.88 6.94
N LEU A 310 38.21 19.76 6.88
CA LEU A 310 37.77 19.15 5.63
C LEU A 310 36.41 19.62 5.11
N TYR A 311 35.72 20.51 5.84
CA TYR A 311 34.47 21.10 5.36
C TYR A 311 34.67 22.26 4.37
N THR A 312 35.91 22.67 4.11
CA THR A 312 36.18 23.86 3.26
C THR A 312 36.77 23.56 1.89
N ASN A 313 37.14 22.33 1.53
CA ASN A 313 37.63 22.04 0.18
C ASN A 313 37.31 20.61 -0.29
N CYS A 314 36.62 20.51 -1.43
CA CYS A 314 36.36 19.28 -2.17
C CYS A 314 37.65 18.49 -2.43
N ILE A 315 37.81 17.33 -1.82
CA ILE A 315 38.81 16.33 -2.21
C ILE A 315 38.09 15.01 -2.51
N LYS A 316 38.44 14.38 -3.64
CA LYS A 316 37.83 13.13 -4.09
C LYS A 316 38.33 11.97 -3.24
N LEU A 317 37.42 11.05 -2.91
CA LEU A 317 37.58 9.88 -2.03
C LEU A 317 38.84 9.01 -2.27
N LYS A 318 39.45 9.10 -3.46
CA LYS A 318 40.64 8.32 -3.85
C LYS A 318 41.92 8.80 -3.14
N ASP A 319 42.05 10.10 -2.90
CA ASP A 319 43.24 10.68 -2.25
C ASP A 319 43.27 10.38 -0.74
N LEU A 320 42.11 10.10 -0.13
CA LEU A 320 41.98 9.74 1.29
C LEU A 320 42.49 8.31 1.56
N MET A 321 42.22 7.38 0.65
CA MET A 321 42.66 5.97 0.77
C MET A 321 44.18 5.82 0.59
N ASP A 322 44.78 6.59 -0.31
CA ASP A 322 46.23 6.56 -0.54
C ASP A 322 47.03 7.21 0.62
N TYR A 323 46.43 8.14 1.37
CA TYR A 323 47.05 8.75 2.54
C TYR A 323 46.98 7.85 3.77
N ILE A 324 45.85 7.16 3.99
CA ILE A 324 45.68 6.23 5.11
C ILE A 324 46.62 5.02 4.97
N ASN A 325 46.78 4.49 3.76
CA ASN A 325 47.68 3.35 3.50
C ASN A 325 49.17 3.69 3.66
N LYS A 326 49.57 4.97 3.70
CA LYS A 326 50.96 5.38 3.91
C LYS A 326 51.38 5.48 5.38
N GLU A 327 50.45 5.64 6.32
CA GLU A 327 50.76 5.74 7.76
C GLU A 327 50.70 4.40 8.50
N GLU A 328 50.12 3.34 7.94
CA GLU A 328 50.10 2.01 8.59
C GLU A 328 51.43 1.23 8.47
N HIS A 329 52.43 1.75 7.75
CA HIS A 329 53.75 1.10 7.55
C HIS A 329 54.94 1.96 7.97
N SER A 330 54.75 2.96 8.85
CA SER A 330 55.84 3.77 9.42
C SER A 330 55.85 3.77 10.95
#